data_AF-V9LAR3-F1
#
_entry.id   AF-V9LAR3-F1
#
_cell.length_a   1.000
_cell.length_b   1.000
_cell.length_c   1.000
_cell.angle_alpha   90.00
_cell.angle_beta   90.00
_cell.angle_gamma   90.00
#
_symmetry.space_group_name_H-M   'P 1'
#
loop_
_entity.id
_entity.type
_entity.pdbx_description
1 polymer ?
#
loop_
_entity_poly.entity_id
_entity_poly.type
_entity_poly.pdbx_seq_one_letter_code
_entity_poly.pdbx_strand_id
1 'polypeptide(L)'
;CAERLEQVKAKNIKQVITGIRQELHNYWDKCFCSQKQKTSFAALSDDHFTEELLKEHDEELLKMSLYHQKYKNMFENVEKWEQKWKQFLELEKKASDRNRYANRGGTLLKEEKERNQLQRKLPKMEEELKVCIEKWEEEQGCPFLVNGKRFIDYIAEQWEQYRIKREKRQGPKESGVSSKPSLKRPLGGFSTPSNKIRRLDGASSVSGGSNVSSVHVGKPPLSGRKRDLNKKSSSEQLNSTTVENN
;
A
#
# COMPACT_ATOMS: atom_id res chain seq x y z
N CYS A 1 53.80 8.66 27.64
CA CYS A 1 53.14 9.18 26.41
C CYS A 1 52.45 8.09 25.60
N ALA A 2 53.16 7.06 25.13
CA ALA A 2 52.60 5.95 24.33
C ALA A 2 51.31 5.35 24.92
N GLU A 3 51.34 4.94 26.18
CA GLU A 3 50.19 4.35 26.91
C GLU A 3 48.91 5.20 26.81
N ARG A 4 49.00 6.54 26.87
CA ARG A 4 47.84 7.44 26.72
C ARG A 4 47.29 7.43 25.29
N LEU A 5 48.14 7.28 24.29
CA LEU A 5 47.73 7.16 22.88
C LEU A 5 47.06 5.80 22.63
N GLU A 6 47.58 4.72 23.20
CA GLU A 6 46.98 3.38 23.11
C GLU A 6 45.60 3.33 23.79
N GLN A 7 45.48 3.90 25.00
CA GLN A 7 44.19 4.03 25.69
C GLN A 7 43.17 4.86 24.90
N VAL A 8 43.60 5.86 24.11
CA VAL A 8 42.71 6.62 23.21
C VAL A 8 42.37 5.80 21.97
N LYS A 9 43.33 5.13 21.33
CA LYS A 9 43.10 4.24 20.19
C LYS A 9 42.07 3.15 20.53
N ALA A 10 42.25 2.45 21.65
CA ALA A 10 41.34 1.40 22.11
C ALA A 10 39.92 1.93 22.41
N LYS A 11 39.80 3.12 23.02
CA LYS A 11 38.50 3.76 23.26
C LYS A 11 37.79 4.14 21.95
N ASN A 12 38.53 4.66 20.97
CA ASN A 12 37.98 5.01 19.67
C ASN A 12 37.54 3.76 18.88
N ILE A 13 38.38 2.72 18.83
CA ILE A 13 38.04 1.42 18.21
C ILE A 13 36.77 0.83 18.86
N LYS A 14 36.66 0.85 20.20
CA LYS A 14 35.45 0.41 20.90
C LYS A 14 34.20 1.19 20.49
N GLN A 15 34.30 2.50 20.33
CA GLN A 15 33.18 3.33 19.86
C GLN A 15 32.75 2.96 18.43
N VAL A 16 33.71 2.82 17.50
CA VAL A 16 33.42 2.47 16.11
C VAL A 16 32.80 1.07 15.99
N ILE A 17 33.38 0.05 16.65
CA ILE A 17 32.81 -1.32 16.69
C ILE A 17 31.40 -1.30 17.28
N THR A 18 31.16 -0.53 18.35
CA THR A 18 29.81 -0.41 18.94
C THR A 18 28.81 0.22 17.97
N GLY A 19 29.22 1.19 17.16
CA GLY A 19 28.42 1.76 16.08
C GLY A 19 28.10 0.74 14.98
N ILE A 20 29.11 0.02 14.49
CA ILE A 20 28.93 -1.01 13.46
C ILE A 20 28.00 -2.13 13.95
N ARG A 21 28.11 -2.57 15.22
CA ARG A 21 27.18 -3.55 15.81
C ARG A 21 25.73 -3.04 15.78
N GLN A 22 25.49 -1.76 16.07
CA GLN A 22 24.15 -1.16 15.95
C GLN A 22 23.66 -1.11 14.50
N GLU A 23 24.52 -0.80 13.54
CA GLU A 23 24.15 -0.86 12.11
C GLU A 23 23.86 -2.29 11.63
N LEU A 24 24.66 -3.29 12.04
CA LEU A 24 24.39 -4.71 11.78
C LEU A 24 23.02 -5.14 12.32
N HIS A 25 22.66 -4.76 13.55
CA HIS A 25 21.31 -4.98 14.09
C HIS A 25 20.23 -4.33 13.21
N ASN A 26 20.41 -3.06 12.82
CA ASN A 26 19.49 -2.36 11.93
C ASN A 26 19.36 -3.02 10.53
N TYR A 27 20.43 -3.61 9.99
CA TYR A 27 20.38 -4.37 8.75
C TYR A 27 19.71 -5.74 8.91
N TRP A 28 20.02 -6.47 9.97
CA TRP A 28 19.40 -7.76 10.27
C TRP A 28 17.88 -7.65 10.47
N ASP A 29 17.39 -6.56 11.05
CA ASP A 29 15.95 -6.32 11.23
C ASP A 29 15.26 -5.96 9.91
N LYS A 30 15.88 -5.14 9.05
CA LYS A 30 15.39 -4.85 7.68
C LYS A 30 15.38 -6.09 6.77
N CYS A 31 16.34 -6.99 6.98
CA CYS A 31 16.52 -8.20 6.19
C CYS A 31 15.75 -9.42 6.73
N PHE A 32 15.00 -9.26 7.83
CA PHE A 32 14.32 -10.35 8.55
C PHE A 32 15.25 -11.52 8.92
N CYS A 33 16.53 -11.25 9.19
CA CYS A 33 17.52 -12.30 9.49
C CYS A 33 17.14 -13.08 10.74
N SER A 34 17.08 -14.41 10.61
CA SER A 34 16.74 -15.30 11.72
C SER A 34 17.75 -15.20 12.85
N GLN A 35 17.33 -15.45 14.10
CA GLN A 35 18.23 -15.38 15.25
C GLN A 35 19.47 -16.26 15.07
N LYS A 36 19.34 -17.43 14.41
CA LYS A 36 20.46 -18.33 14.09
C LYS A 36 21.52 -17.65 13.20
N GLN A 37 21.10 -16.86 12.21
CA GLN A 37 21.99 -16.08 11.33
C GLN A 37 22.64 -14.91 12.07
N LYS A 38 21.92 -14.25 12.99
CA LYS A 38 22.52 -13.22 13.86
C LYS A 38 23.59 -13.82 14.78
N THR A 39 23.34 -15.00 15.34
CA THR A 39 24.29 -15.69 16.25
C THR A 39 25.45 -16.40 15.55
N SER A 40 25.45 -16.57 14.22
CA SER A 40 26.60 -17.13 13.51
C SER A 40 27.78 -16.16 13.37
N PHE A 41 27.57 -14.86 13.61
CA PHE A 41 28.64 -13.87 13.68
C PHE A 41 29.20 -13.81 15.11
N ALA A 42 30.15 -14.70 15.43
CA ALA A 42 30.69 -14.85 16.79
C ALA A 42 31.33 -13.55 17.33
N ALA A 43 31.97 -12.78 16.45
CA ALA A 43 32.58 -11.48 16.74
C ALA A 43 31.59 -10.42 17.27
N LEU A 44 30.27 -10.61 17.15
CA LEU A 44 29.26 -9.75 17.80
C LEU A 44 29.41 -9.72 19.32
N SER A 45 29.84 -10.84 19.92
CA SER A 45 29.93 -11.04 21.37
C SER A 45 31.36 -10.88 21.93
N ASP A 46 32.32 -10.47 21.10
CA ASP A 46 33.69 -10.22 21.55
C ASP A 46 33.80 -8.86 22.25
N ASP A 47 34.53 -8.80 23.36
CA ASP A 47 34.86 -7.58 24.12
C ASP A 47 36.35 -7.19 23.99
N HIS A 48 37.12 -7.89 23.15
CA HIS A 48 38.52 -7.60 22.86
C HIS A 48 38.65 -6.66 21.65
N PHE A 49 38.46 -5.35 21.88
CA PHE A 49 38.41 -4.30 20.85
C PHE A 49 39.74 -4.04 20.13
N THR A 50 40.14 -4.95 19.24
CA THR A 50 41.32 -4.86 18.37
C THR A 50 41.00 -4.24 17.01
N GLU A 51 42.06 -3.92 16.26
CA GLU A 51 41.97 -3.45 14.87
C GLU A 51 41.56 -4.59 13.91
N GLU A 52 41.88 -5.84 14.25
CA GLU A 52 41.43 -7.04 13.54
C GLU A 52 39.92 -7.25 13.73
N LEU A 53 39.41 -7.12 14.97
CA LEU A 53 37.98 -7.20 15.26
C LEU A 53 37.19 -6.09 14.55
N LEU A 54 37.75 -4.88 14.45
CA LEU A 54 37.15 -3.80 13.66
C LEU A 54 37.02 -4.18 12.19
N LYS A 55 38.09 -4.71 11.59
CA LYS A 55 38.09 -5.14 10.18
C LYS A 55 37.07 -6.26 9.91
N GLU A 56 36.90 -7.20 10.82
CA GLU A 56 35.86 -8.24 10.71
C GLU A 56 34.43 -7.65 10.75
N HIS A 57 34.21 -6.63 11.57
CA HIS A 57 32.93 -5.91 11.64
C HIS A 57 32.65 -5.09 10.36
N ASP A 58 33.66 -4.41 9.80
CA ASP A 58 33.54 -3.69 8.53
C ASP A 58 33.23 -4.64 7.35
N GLU A 59 33.87 -5.81 7.31
CA GLU A 59 33.64 -6.83 6.28
C GLU A 59 32.22 -7.43 6.37
N GLU A 60 31.74 -7.76 7.57
CA GLU A 60 30.37 -8.26 7.75
C GLU A 60 29.32 -7.16 7.49
N LEU A 61 29.58 -5.91 7.87
CA LEU A 61 28.71 -4.76 7.57
C LEU A 61 28.61 -4.54 6.06
N LEU A 62 29.73 -4.58 5.33
CA LEU A 62 29.75 -4.47 3.87
C LEU A 62 28.96 -5.62 3.22
N LYS A 63 29.17 -6.85 3.67
CA LYS A 63 28.44 -8.05 3.23
C LYS A 63 26.93 -7.93 3.48
N MET A 64 26.51 -7.49 4.67
CA MET A 64 25.10 -7.24 5.00
C MET A 64 24.49 -6.08 4.21
N SER A 65 25.26 -5.02 3.95
CA SER A 65 24.82 -3.87 3.15
C SER A 65 24.60 -4.27 1.68
N LEU A 66 25.53 -5.02 1.07
CA LEU A 66 25.42 -5.55 -0.29
C LEU A 66 24.25 -6.55 -0.41
N TYR A 67 24.09 -7.44 0.57
CA TYR A 67 22.94 -8.37 0.64
C TYR A 67 21.62 -7.61 0.72
N HIS A 68 21.51 -6.62 1.62
CA HIS A 68 20.34 -5.76 1.74
C HIS A 68 20.08 -5.00 0.43
N GLN A 69 21.11 -4.47 -0.23
CA GLN A 69 20.97 -3.76 -1.51
C GLN A 69 20.47 -4.69 -2.63
N LYS A 70 20.98 -5.93 -2.73
CA LYS A 70 20.54 -6.91 -3.74
C LYS A 70 19.05 -7.22 -3.60
N TYR A 71 18.58 -7.49 -2.37
CA TYR A 71 17.20 -7.91 -2.11
C TYR A 71 16.27 -6.79 -1.63
N LYS A 72 16.72 -5.53 -1.63
CA LYS A 72 15.97 -4.36 -1.14
C LYS A 72 14.54 -4.28 -1.67
N ASN A 73 14.35 -4.56 -2.96
CA ASN A 73 13.02 -4.51 -3.57
C ASN A 73 12.06 -5.56 -2.96
N MET A 74 12.55 -6.76 -2.64
CA MET A 74 11.77 -7.81 -1.98
C MET A 74 11.35 -7.35 -0.57
N PHE A 75 12.27 -6.87 0.25
CA PHE A 75 11.98 -6.38 1.61
C PHE A 75 11.01 -5.19 1.59
N GLU A 76 11.20 -4.23 0.69
CA GLU A 76 10.25 -3.14 0.51
C GLU A 76 8.86 -3.63 0.07
N ASN A 77 8.77 -4.65 -0.80
CA ASN A 77 7.49 -5.17 -1.26
C ASN A 77 6.77 -5.96 -0.15
N VAL A 78 7.51 -6.67 0.71
CA VAL A 78 7.01 -7.31 1.94
C VAL A 78 6.36 -6.26 2.84
N GLU A 79 7.08 -5.16 3.11
CA GLU A 79 6.56 -4.07 3.96
C GLU A 79 5.33 -3.39 3.32
N LYS A 80 5.39 -3.07 2.02
CA LYS A 80 4.27 -2.47 1.28
C LYS A 80 3.04 -3.40 1.30
N TRP A 81 3.21 -4.72 1.17
CA TRP A 81 2.10 -5.66 1.28
C TRP A 81 1.50 -5.63 2.69
N GLU A 82 2.33 -5.72 3.75
CA GLU A 82 1.83 -5.63 5.13
C GLU A 82 1.08 -4.32 5.39
N GLN A 83 1.60 -3.18 4.93
CA GLN A 83 0.94 -1.88 5.05
C GLN A 83 -0.44 -1.88 4.33
N LYS A 84 -0.53 -2.46 3.12
CA LYS A 84 -1.80 -2.57 2.38
C LYS A 84 -2.77 -3.57 3.00
N TRP A 85 -2.27 -4.65 3.60
CA TRP A 85 -3.07 -5.62 4.35
C TRP A 85 -3.66 -5.00 5.63
N LYS A 86 -2.83 -4.31 6.43
CA LYS A 86 -3.25 -3.54 7.61
C LYS A 86 -4.29 -2.47 7.24
N GLN A 87 -4.10 -1.76 6.12
CA GLN A 87 -5.08 -0.80 5.59
C GLN A 87 -6.41 -1.47 5.19
N PHE A 88 -6.36 -2.62 4.52
CA PHE A 88 -7.54 -3.39 4.14
C PHE A 88 -8.34 -3.86 5.36
N LEU A 89 -7.67 -4.39 6.39
CA LEU A 89 -8.31 -4.83 7.63
C LEU A 89 -8.98 -3.68 8.41
N GLU A 90 -8.41 -2.47 8.41
CA GLU A 90 -9.04 -1.30 9.04
C GLU A 90 -10.27 -0.83 8.25
N LEU A 91 -10.25 -0.90 6.90
CA LEU A 91 -11.45 -0.65 6.09
C LEU A 91 -12.54 -1.70 6.33
N GLU A 92 -12.20 -2.99 6.44
CA GLU A 92 -13.15 -4.07 6.77
C GLU A 92 -13.72 -3.95 8.19
N LYS A 93 -12.93 -3.41 9.13
CA LYS A 93 -13.38 -3.07 10.49
C LYS A 93 -14.39 -1.91 10.46
N LYS A 94 -14.09 -0.81 9.76
CA LYS A 94 -15.03 0.32 9.55
C LYS A 94 -16.29 -0.09 8.79
N ALA A 95 -16.15 -0.97 7.79
CA ALA A 95 -17.27 -1.55 7.06
C ALA A 95 -18.23 -2.38 7.94
N SER A 96 -17.77 -2.83 9.11
CA SER A 96 -18.54 -3.60 10.09
C SER A 96 -19.15 -2.77 11.22
N ASP A 97 -18.94 -1.45 11.25
CA ASP A 97 -19.46 -0.58 12.30
C ASP A 97 -20.96 -0.27 12.07
N ARG A 98 -21.77 -0.46 13.11
CA ARG A 98 -23.21 -0.14 13.10
C ARG A 98 -23.46 1.37 12.92
N ASN A 99 -22.52 2.22 13.32
CA ASN A 99 -22.61 3.68 13.18
C ASN A 99 -22.04 4.22 11.85
N ARG A 100 -21.56 3.36 10.93
CA ARG A 100 -20.90 3.76 9.66
C ARG A 100 -21.74 4.74 8.82
N TYR A 101 -23.06 4.69 8.91
CA TYR A 101 -24.00 5.54 8.16
C TYR A 101 -24.13 6.98 8.68
N ALA A 102 -23.59 7.32 9.87
CA ALA A 102 -23.55 8.70 10.36
C ALA A 102 -22.64 9.63 9.54
N ASN A 103 -21.77 9.06 8.70
CA ASN A 103 -20.78 9.77 7.88
C ASN A 103 -21.40 10.54 6.70
N ARG A 104 -21.81 11.79 6.93
CA ARG A 104 -22.08 12.77 5.86
C ARG A 104 -20.80 13.06 5.05
N GLY A 105 -20.95 13.48 3.79
CA GLY A 105 -19.83 13.91 2.93
C GLY A 105 -19.20 12.84 2.01
N GLY A 106 -19.86 11.68 1.83
CA GLY A 106 -19.48 10.70 0.81
C GLY A 106 -18.25 9.84 1.14
N THR A 107 -17.74 9.89 2.38
CA THR A 107 -16.61 9.07 2.87
C THR A 107 -16.83 7.58 2.60
N LEU A 108 -18.06 7.09 2.81
CA LEU A 108 -18.47 5.70 2.54
C LEU A 108 -18.06 5.21 1.14
N LEU A 109 -18.27 6.04 0.11
CA LEU A 109 -17.98 5.70 -1.29
C LEU A 109 -16.46 5.74 -1.58
N LYS A 110 -15.71 6.57 -0.85
CA LYS A 110 -14.23 6.60 -0.93
C LYS A 110 -13.64 5.34 -0.30
N GLU A 111 -14.09 4.95 0.89
CA GLU A 111 -13.71 3.68 1.55
C GLU A 111 -14.02 2.47 0.67
N GLU A 112 -15.23 2.40 0.11
CA GLU A 112 -15.68 1.29 -0.73
C GLU A 112 -14.82 1.17 -2.01
N LYS A 113 -14.50 2.32 -2.63
CA LYS A 113 -13.61 2.40 -3.80
C LYS A 113 -12.17 2.02 -3.45
N GLU A 114 -11.68 2.39 -2.27
CA GLU A 114 -10.33 2.03 -1.81
C GLU A 114 -10.24 0.53 -1.48
N ARG A 115 -11.20 -0.04 -0.75
CA ARG A 115 -11.27 -1.50 -0.51
C ARG A 115 -11.28 -2.28 -1.82
N ASN A 116 -12.12 -1.87 -2.78
CA ASN A 116 -12.18 -2.49 -4.10
C ASN A 116 -10.88 -2.31 -4.92
N GLN A 117 -10.05 -1.32 -4.60
CA GLN A 117 -8.71 -1.19 -5.17
C GLN A 117 -7.71 -2.11 -4.46
N LEU A 118 -7.72 -2.20 -3.14
CA LEU A 118 -6.84 -3.07 -2.36
C LEU A 118 -7.08 -4.55 -2.69
N GLN A 119 -8.34 -4.99 -2.80
CA GLN A 119 -8.72 -6.34 -3.23
C GLN A 119 -8.22 -6.71 -4.65
N ARG A 120 -7.83 -5.73 -5.48
CA ARG A 120 -7.23 -5.95 -6.81
C ARG A 120 -5.72 -5.72 -6.87
N LYS A 121 -5.14 -5.14 -5.81
CA LYS A 121 -3.70 -4.88 -5.67
C LYS A 121 -3.00 -5.96 -4.86
N LEU A 122 -3.60 -6.38 -3.75
CA LEU A 122 -3.04 -7.39 -2.84
C LEU A 122 -2.68 -8.69 -3.60
N PRO A 123 -3.57 -9.35 -4.37
CA PRO A 123 -3.20 -10.56 -5.12
C PRO A 123 -2.10 -10.37 -6.18
N LYS A 124 -1.90 -9.14 -6.69
CA LYS A 124 -0.82 -8.84 -7.65
C LYS A 124 0.52 -8.72 -6.94
N MET A 125 0.53 -7.99 -5.83
CA MET A 125 1.71 -7.87 -4.98
C MET A 125 2.09 -9.24 -4.38
N GLU A 126 1.12 -10.10 -4.09
CA GLU A 126 1.34 -11.47 -3.61
C GLU A 126 2.02 -12.36 -4.67
N GLU A 127 1.62 -12.29 -5.94
CA GLU A 127 2.30 -13.02 -7.02
C GLU A 127 3.70 -12.44 -7.31
N GLU A 128 3.84 -11.10 -7.33
CA GLU A 128 5.14 -10.42 -7.44
C GLU A 128 6.08 -10.83 -6.29
N LEU A 129 5.58 -10.87 -5.05
CA LEU A 129 6.31 -11.31 -3.86
C LEU A 129 6.70 -12.77 -3.93
N LYS A 130 5.78 -13.65 -4.33
CA LYS A 130 6.02 -15.08 -4.50
C LYS A 130 7.15 -15.33 -5.49
N VAL A 131 7.12 -14.72 -6.68
CA VAL A 131 8.18 -14.88 -7.68
C VAL A 131 9.53 -14.31 -7.22
N CYS A 132 9.54 -13.26 -6.39
CA CYS A 132 10.77 -12.76 -5.76
C CYS A 132 11.29 -13.70 -4.66
N ILE A 133 10.40 -14.26 -3.83
CA ILE A 133 10.76 -15.11 -2.70
C ILE A 133 11.19 -16.50 -3.17
N GLU A 134 10.51 -17.12 -4.13
CA GLU A 134 10.91 -18.44 -4.66
C GLU A 134 12.34 -18.39 -5.23
N LYS A 135 12.70 -17.33 -5.96
CA LYS A 135 14.08 -17.10 -6.43
C LYS A 135 15.08 -16.84 -5.30
N TRP A 136 14.68 -16.16 -4.23
CA TRP A 136 15.53 -15.97 -3.06
C TRP A 136 15.75 -17.29 -2.31
N GLU A 137 14.71 -18.13 -2.18
CA GLU A 137 14.79 -19.45 -1.54
C GLU A 137 15.67 -20.41 -2.37
N GLU A 138 15.61 -20.33 -3.71
CA GLU A 138 16.53 -21.01 -4.63
C GLU A 138 17.98 -20.53 -4.47
N GLU A 139 18.23 -19.21 -4.46
CA GLU A 139 19.59 -18.64 -4.34
C GLU A 139 20.22 -18.82 -2.95
N GLN A 140 19.42 -18.92 -1.88
CA GLN A 140 19.90 -19.04 -0.49
C GLN A 140 19.77 -20.45 0.09
N GLY A 141 19.12 -21.38 -0.61
CA GLY A 141 18.93 -22.78 -0.17
C GLY A 141 18.12 -22.94 1.13
N CYS A 142 17.36 -21.94 1.53
CA CYS A 142 16.59 -21.93 2.78
C CYS A 142 15.27 -21.13 2.63
N PRO A 143 14.23 -21.41 3.42
CA PRO A 143 12.93 -20.75 3.31
C PRO A 143 12.98 -19.30 3.83
N PHE A 144 12.20 -18.41 3.22
CA PHE A 144 12.15 -17.00 3.62
C PHE A 144 11.25 -16.81 4.85
N LEU A 145 11.87 -16.81 6.04
CA LEU A 145 11.20 -16.76 7.33
C LEU A 145 11.02 -15.31 7.82
N VAL A 146 9.76 -14.88 7.97
CA VAL A 146 9.37 -13.64 8.66
C VAL A 146 8.68 -14.03 9.98
N ASN A 147 9.17 -13.48 11.10
CA ASN A 147 8.66 -13.81 12.45
C ASN A 147 8.59 -15.32 12.75
N GLY A 148 9.51 -16.11 12.19
CA GLY A 148 9.58 -17.56 12.36
C GLY A 148 8.63 -18.40 11.50
N LYS A 149 7.90 -17.79 10.55
CA LYS A 149 7.07 -18.48 9.55
C LYS A 149 7.50 -18.13 8.14
N ARG A 150 7.36 -19.05 7.18
CA ARG A 150 7.58 -18.75 5.76
C ARG A 150 6.57 -17.69 5.31
N PHE A 151 7.03 -16.64 4.63
CA PHE A 151 6.19 -15.47 4.37
C PHE A 151 4.97 -15.75 3.48
N ILE A 152 5.10 -16.67 2.52
CA ILE A 152 3.98 -17.12 1.66
C ILE A 152 2.88 -17.79 2.49
N ASP A 153 3.28 -18.64 3.44
CA ASP A 153 2.37 -19.35 4.34
C ASP A 153 1.68 -18.37 5.31
N TYR A 154 2.39 -17.31 5.72
CA TYR A 154 1.81 -16.20 6.51
C TYR A 154 0.76 -15.39 5.72
N ILE A 155 1.00 -15.10 4.44
CA ILE A 155 -0.02 -14.48 3.55
C ILE A 155 -1.29 -15.34 3.49
N ALA A 156 -1.14 -16.65 3.29
CA ALA A 156 -2.27 -17.57 3.21
C ALA A 156 -3.06 -17.64 4.54
N GLU A 157 -2.36 -17.75 5.67
CA GLU A 157 -2.95 -17.72 7.02
C GLU A 157 -3.70 -16.40 7.28
N GLN A 158 -3.16 -15.25 6.84
CA GLN A 158 -3.85 -13.96 6.97
C GLN A 158 -5.17 -13.91 6.19
N TRP A 159 -5.16 -14.37 4.94
CA TRP A 159 -6.39 -14.46 4.12
C TRP A 159 -7.43 -15.42 4.73
N GLU A 160 -7.00 -16.57 5.27
CA GLU A 160 -7.88 -17.55 5.90
C GLU A 160 -8.48 -17.04 7.22
N GLN A 161 -7.68 -16.41 8.08
CA GLN A 161 -8.17 -15.74 9.29
C GLN A 161 -9.22 -14.67 8.95
N TYR A 162 -9.00 -13.90 7.89
CA TYR A 162 -9.98 -12.93 7.39
C TYR A 162 -11.25 -13.62 6.87
N ARG A 163 -11.13 -14.71 6.09
CA ARG A 163 -12.28 -15.50 5.60
C ARG A 163 -13.15 -16.02 6.74
N ILE A 164 -12.55 -16.73 7.71
CA ILE A 164 -13.23 -17.27 8.89
C ILE A 164 -13.92 -16.15 9.69
N LYS A 165 -13.25 -15.01 9.88
CA LYS A 165 -13.78 -13.85 10.62
C LYS A 165 -14.96 -13.20 9.89
N ARG A 166 -14.97 -13.20 8.56
CA ARG A 166 -16.09 -12.71 7.73
C ARG A 166 -17.26 -13.68 7.71
N GLU A 167 -17.01 -14.99 7.66
CA GLU A 167 -18.04 -16.03 7.72
C GLU A 167 -18.75 -16.02 9.08
N LYS A 168 -18.00 -15.99 10.20
CA LYS A 168 -18.55 -15.84 11.56
C LYS A 168 -19.42 -14.59 11.74
N ARG A 169 -19.19 -13.53 10.96
CA ARG A 169 -20.01 -12.29 10.96
C ARG A 169 -21.27 -12.37 10.11
N GLN A 170 -21.34 -13.27 9.12
CA GLN A 170 -22.53 -13.48 8.30
C GLN A 170 -23.50 -14.52 8.91
N GLY A 171 -23.09 -15.19 9.99
CA GLY A 171 -23.83 -16.28 10.62
C GLY A 171 -23.80 -17.57 9.79
N PRO A 172 -24.41 -18.65 10.30
CA PRO A 172 -24.70 -19.82 9.47
C PRO A 172 -25.65 -19.38 8.34
N LYS A 173 -25.19 -19.49 7.09
CA LYS A 173 -26.11 -19.52 5.96
C LYS A 173 -26.79 -20.87 5.99
N GLU A 174 -27.91 -20.95 6.68
CA GLU A 174 -28.83 -22.08 6.52
C GLU A 174 -29.11 -22.23 5.02
N SER A 175 -28.68 -23.35 4.45
CA SER A 175 -28.90 -23.68 3.05
C SER A 175 -30.36 -24.07 2.87
N GLY A 176 -31.23 -23.05 2.90
CA GLY A 176 -32.68 -23.20 2.89
C GLY A 176 -33.13 -24.08 1.73
N VAL A 177 -33.68 -25.24 2.07
CA VAL A 177 -34.30 -26.17 1.13
C VAL A 177 -35.35 -25.43 0.31
N SER A 178 -35.44 -25.76 -0.98
CA SER A 178 -36.10 -24.98 -2.04
C SER A 178 -37.63 -24.91 -1.93
N SER A 179 -38.12 -24.17 -0.95
CA SER A 179 -39.52 -23.79 -0.76
C SER A 179 -39.98 -22.81 -1.84
N LYS A 180 -40.37 -23.36 -3.01
CA LYS A 180 -41.00 -22.59 -4.10
C LYS A 180 -42.27 -21.89 -3.58
N PRO A 181 -42.42 -20.56 -3.76
CA PRO A 181 -43.68 -19.87 -3.46
C PRO A 181 -44.73 -20.24 -4.52
N SER A 182 -45.47 -21.31 -4.27
CA SER A 182 -46.53 -21.81 -5.16
C SER A 182 -47.80 -20.97 -5.02
N LEU A 183 -47.80 -19.78 -5.63
CA LEU A 183 -48.93 -18.85 -5.72
C LEU A 183 -50.11 -19.45 -6.52
N LYS A 184 -50.84 -20.38 -5.91
CA LYS A 184 -52.14 -20.87 -6.42
C LYS A 184 -53.16 -19.73 -6.30
N ARG A 185 -53.49 -19.11 -7.43
CA ARG A 185 -54.66 -18.21 -7.54
C ARG A 185 -55.93 -18.97 -7.19
N PRO A 186 -56.79 -18.45 -6.29
CA PRO A 186 -58.22 -18.78 -6.30
C PRO A 186 -58.86 -18.27 -7.60
N LEU A 187 -59.81 -19.02 -8.14
CA LEU A 187 -60.70 -18.55 -9.21
C LEU A 187 -61.96 -17.95 -8.57
N GLY A 188 -62.46 -16.87 -9.16
CA GLY A 188 -63.55 -16.06 -8.60
C GLY A 188 -63.12 -14.59 -8.41
N GLY A 189 -63.59 -13.61 -9.18
CA GLY A 189 -64.51 -13.68 -10.32
C GLY A 189 -65.60 -12.62 -10.26
N PHE A 190 -65.22 -11.35 -10.38
CA PHE A 190 -66.17 -10.23 -10.55
C PHE A 190 -65.64 -9.21 -11.56
N SER A 191 -66.55 -8.39 -12.06
CA SER A 191 -66.47 -7.73 -13.38
C SER A 191 -65.52 -6.54 -13.48
N THR A 192 -65.05 -6.29 -14.70
CA THR A 192 -64.57 -4.96 -15.11
C THR A 192 -65.73 -3.96 -15.18
N PRO A 193 -65.40 -2.65 -15.14
CA PRO A 193 -65.97 -1.76 -16.13
C PRO A 193 -64.86 -1.08 -16.96
N SER A 194 -65.03 -1.04 -18.27
CA SER A 194 -64.22 -0.18 -19.14
C SER A 194 -64.59 1.28 -18.90
N ASN A 195 -63.63 2.19 -19.14
CA ASN A 195 -64.00 3.52 -19.63
C ASN A 195 -63.21 3.83 -20.91
N LYS A 196 -63.93 4.14 -21.99
CA LYS A 196 -63.37 4.58 -23.27
C LYS A 196 -63.40 6.09 -23.31
N ILE A 197 -62.25 6.73 -23.53
CA ILE A 197 -62.23 7.98 -24.30
C ILE A 197 -61.28 7.79 -25.48
N ARG A 198 -61.89 7.62 -26.66
CA ARG A 198 -61.24 7.75 -27.96
C ARG A 198 -61.78 9.03 -28.59
N ARG A 199 -60.91 9.97 -28.92
CA ARG A 199 -61.18 10.97 -29.96
C ARG A 199 -60.01 11.00 -30.94
N LEU A 200 -60.35 11.29 -32.19
CA LEU A 200 -59.52 11.27 -33.39
C LEU A 200 -59.83 12.56 -34.17
N ASP A 201 -59.06 12.79 -35.24
CA ASP A 201 -59.29 13.82 -36.27
C ASP A 201 -59.12 15.27 -35.77
N GLY A 202 -58.65 16.26 -36.55
CA GLY A 202 -58.06 16.32 -37.90
C GLY A 202 -57.60 17.78 -38.13
N ALA A 203 -56.85 18.18 -39.17
CA ALA A 203 -56.32 17.48 -40.33
C ALA A 203 -55.10 18.25 -40.93
N SER A 204 -54.52 17.71 -42.01
CA SER A 204 -54.15 18.36 -43.30
C SER A 204 -54.26 19.90 -43.41
N SER A 205 -53.43 20.64 -44.18
CA SER A 205 -52.42 20.29 -45.23
C SER A 205 -51.54 21.52 -45.58
N VAL A 206 -50.80 21.44 -46.71
CA VAL A 206 -50.03 22.48 -47.45
C VAL A 206 -48.82 23.12 -46.74
N SER A 207 -47.60 23.31 -47.27
CA SER A 207 -46.85 23.08 -48.55
C SER A 207 -46.33 24.36 -49.20
N GLY A 208 -45.00 24.45 -49.39
CA GLY A 208 -44.35 25.37 -50.34
C GLY A 208 -43.49 26.50 -49.74
N GLY A 209 -42.48 26.94 -50.50
CA GLY A 209 -41.70 28.16 -50.24
C GLY A 209 -40.23 27.95 -49.86
N SER A 210 -39.31 28.44 -50.70
CA SER A 210 -37.86 28.46 -50.45
C SER A 210 -37.31 29.89 -50.58
N ASN A 211 -36.28 30.21 -49.77
CA ASN A 211 -35.48 31.45 -49.81
C ASN A 211 -36.26 32.73 -49.35
N VAL A 212 -35.64 33.85 -48.93
CA VAL A 212 -34.23 34.29 -49.00
C VAL A 212 -33.89 35.31 -47.88
N SER A 213 -32.61 35.40 -47.46
CA SER A 213 -32.00 36.51 -46.67
C SER A 213 -32.57 36.81 -45.25
N SER A 214 -31.86 37.36 -44.25
CA SER A 214 -30.56 38.07 -44.22
C SER A 214 -29.90 38.06 -42.82
N VAL A 215 -28.62 38.48 -42.75
CA VAL A 215 -27.81 38.94 -41.58
C VAL A 215 -28.08 38.38 -40.16
N HIS A 216 -27.06 37.67 -39.61
CA HIS A 216 -26.11 38.34 -38.70
C HIS A 216 -24.71 37.69 -38.78
N VAL A 217 -23.71 38.32 -38.16
CA VAL A 217 -22.27 38.08 -38.36
C VAL A 217 -21.63 37.41 -37.13
N GLY A 218 -20.49 36.73 -37.32
CA GLY A 218 -19.45 36.62 -36.29
C GLY A 218 -19.17 35.21 -35.75
N LYS A 219 -17.90 34.79 -35.81
CA LYS A 219 -17.34 33.57 -35.19
C LYS A 219 -16.03 33.93 -34.43
N PRO A 220 -15.40 33.02 -33.65
CA PRO A 220 -14.49 33.38 -32.55
C PRO A 220 -13.01 33.51 -32.92
N PRO A 221 -12.17 33.90 -31.95
CA PRO A 221 -10.95 33.15 -31.57
C PRO A 221 -11.05 32.66 -30.09
N LEU A 222 -10.53 31.53 -29.61
CA LEU A 222 -9.27 30.78 -29.81
C LEU A 222 -8.11 31.16 -28.86
N SER A 223 -7.63 30.14 -28.13
CA SER A 223 -6.24 29.85 -27.72
C SER A 223 -5.50 30.77 -26.73
N GLY A 224 -4.92 30.15 -25.69
CA GLY A 224 -3.85 30.70 -24.85
C GLY A 224 -3.24 29.61 -23.96
N ARG A 225 -1.91 29.40 -24.01
CA ARG A 225 -1.27 28.22 -23.37
C ARG A 225 0.12 28.52 -22.78
N LYS A 226 0.24 28.33 -21.46
CA LYS A 226 1.47 28.00 -20.67
C LYS A 226 2.53 29.09 -20.35
N ARG A 227 2.93 29.08 -19.06
CA ARG A 227 4.29 29.22 -18.44
C ARG A 227 4.85 30.58 -17.97
N ASP A 228 4.93 30.70 -16.64
CA ASP A 228 6.13 30.77 -15.77
C ASP A 228 7.04 32.03 -15.64
N LEU A 229 7.33 32.35 -14.35
CA LEU A 229 8.46 33.11 -13.77
C LEU A 229 8.52 34.64 -14.10
N ASN A 230 8.98 35.58 -13.25
CA ASN A 230 9.99 35.52 -12.19
C ASN A 230 9.95 36.71 -11.17
N LYS A 231 9.93 36.43 -9.85
CA LYS A 231 10.68 37.06 -8.72
C LYS A 231 11.09 38.57 -8.72
N LYS A 232 10.68 39.35 -7.68
CA LYS A 232 11.54 40.38 -7.00
C LYS A 232 11.02 40.87 -5.62
N SER A 233 11.87 41.65 -4.93
CA SER A 233 11.83 42.12 -3.51
C SER A 233 12.25 41.03 -2.50
N SER A 234 13.30 41.15 -1.66
CA SER A 234 13.79 42.25 -0.79
C SER A 234 12.85 42.48 0.39
N SER A 235 13.23 42.34 1.67
CA SER A 235 14.59 42.20 2.28
C SER A 235 14.48 41.59 3.71
N GLU A 236 15.47 41.48 4.64
CA GLU A 236 16.80 42.13 4.81
C GLU A 236 17.82 41.34 5.68
N GLN A 237 19.08 41.84 5.74
CA GLN A 237 20.25 41.63 6.65
C GLN A 237 20.09 40.99 8.07
N LEU A 238 21.04 40.11 8.47
CA LEU A 238 22.22 40.44 9.34
C LEU A 238 23.08 39.21 9.77
N ASN A 239 24.38 39.26 9.42
CA ASN A 239 25.61 38.82 10.13
C ASN A 239 25.69 37.49 10.93
N SER A 240 26.65 36.60 10.58
CA SER A 240 27.90 36.42 11.35
C SER A 240 28.94 35.47 10.69
N THR A 241 30.07 36.04 10.28
CA THR A 241 31.47 35.58 10.44
C THR A 241 31.82 34.07 10.42
N THR A 242 32.43 33.62 9.32
CA THR A 242 33.40 32.50 9.32
C THR A 242 34.80 33.03 9.70
N VAL A 243 35.62 32.22 10.38
CA VAL A 243 37.05 32.47 10.59
C VAL A 243 37.86 31.30 10.04
N GLU A 244 38.72 31.57 9.06
CA GLU A 244 39.88 30.74 8.73
C GLU A 244 41.14 31.38 9.34
N ASN A 245 42.10 30.57 9.79
CA ASN A 245 43.55 30.84 9.72
C ASN A 245 44.37 29.68 10.31
N ASN A 246 45.49 29.38 9.66
CA ASN A 246 46.57 28.43 10.03
C ASN A 246 46.16 26.97 10.31
#